data_AF-A0A7J5V1F6-F1
#
_entry.id   AF-A0A7J5V1F6-F1
#
_cell.length_a   1.000
_cell.length_b   1.000
_cell.length_c   1.000
_cell.angle_alpha   90.00
_cell.angle_beta   90.00
_cell.angle_gamma   90.00
#
_symmetry.space_group_name_H-M   'P 1'
#
loop_
_entity.id
_entity.type
_entity.pdbx_description
1 polymer ?
#
loop_
_entity_poly.entity_id
_entity_poly.type
_entity_poly.pdbx_seq_one_letter_code
_entity_poly.pdbx_strand_id
1 'polypeptide(L)'
;MKIRDLLNIIEDTAPLSLQESWDNSGLIVGDPNADVEKVLVCLDVTEAVVDEAISKNCNLIISHHPIIFKGIKSLVPHGYVERTVIKAIRHEIGIASMHTNLDNSPVGVNKRIADKLGLIRASILDPKVGLLKKIVTYAPQKEAERVRLAMFEAGAGNIGNYDSCSFNVVGEGTFRANALAQPFVGQQDKLHTEAEVRIEVIVPHYQLNRVIESLLKTHPYEEVAYDVIPLDNSWTNAGSGMVGFFEQPMKEKDFLELVSATFEVPMVRHSPFLNRNIQKVAVCGGSGAFLLSSAKRAKAEAFITADIKYHDFFDADNALLMVDAGHFETEQFTKELIADILRKKIPNFAVLFSEVNTNAVGYYFK
;
A
#
# COMPACT_ATOMS: atom_id res chain seq x y z
N MET A 1 18.00 -15.63 -5.83
CA MET A 1 16.85 -15.18 -5.02
C MET A 1 15.61 -15.44 -5.84
N LYS A 2 14.48 -15.88 -5.24
CA LYS A 2 13.27 -16.09 -6.04
C LYS A 2 12.49 -14.79 -6.23
N ILE A 3 11.70 -14.70 -7.30
CA ILE A 3 10.83 -13.54 -7.56
C ILE A 3 9.95 -13.23 -6.35
N ARG A 4 9.31 -14.25 -5.75
CA ARG A 4 8.47 -14.08 -4.55
C ARG A 4 9.22 -13.44 -3.38
N ASP A 5 10.49 -13.83 -3.17
CA ASP A 5 11.28 -13.34 -2.04
C ASP A 5 11.63 -11.86 -2.25
N LEU A 6 11.88 -11.47 -3.50
CA LEU A 6 12.11 -10.08 -3.89
C LEU A 6 10.83 -9.24 -3.75
N LEU A 7 9.68 -9.75 -4.20
CA LEU A 7 8.41 -9.02 -4.10
C LEU A 7 7.98 -8.85 -2.64
N ASN A 8 8.20 -9.84 -1.78
CA ASN A 8 7.95 -9.75 -0.33
C ASN A 8 8.67 -8.55 0.31
N ILE A 9 9.86 -8.18 -0.17
CA ILE A 9 10.59 -7.01 0.34
C ILE A 9 9.86 -5.69 0.03
N ILE A 10 9.22 -5.61 -1.13
CA ILE A 10 8.40 -4.45 -1.51
C ILE A 10 7.07 -4.50 -0.73
N GLU A 11 6.47 -5.67 -0.62
CA GLU A 11 5.21 -5.89 0.09
C GLU A 11 5.34 -5.67 1.60
N ASP A 12 6.52 -5.81 2.21
CA ASP A 12 6.80 -5.37 3.59
C ASP A 12 6.55 -3.86 3.77
N THR A 13 6.75 -3.09 2.71
CA THR A 13 6.54 -1.63 2.68
C THR A 13 5.14 -1.26 2.21
N ALA A 14 4.59 -2.03 1.27
CA ALA A 14 3.29 -1.81 0.66
C ALA A 14 2.54 -3.15 0.50
N PRO A 15 1.95 -3.70 1.57
CA PRO A 15 1.26 -5.00 1.51
C PRO A 15 0.15 -5.01 0.46
N LEU A 16 -0.02 -6.13 -0.24
CA LEU A 16 -1.06 -6.26 -1.28
C LEU A 16 -2.49 -6.02 -0.75
N SER A 17 -2.74 -6.21 0.55
CA SER A 17 -4.03 -5.87 1.17
C SER A 17 -4.37 -4.38 1.15
N LEU A 18 -3.38 -3.52 0.89
CA LEU A 18 -3.59 -2.07 0.81
C LEU A 18 -4.16 -1.65 -0.54
N GLN A 19 -4.20 -2.52 -1.54
CA GLN A 19 -4.75 -2.17 -2.85
C GLN A 19 -6.27 -1.90 -2.78
N GLU A 20 -6.79 -1.18 -3.77
CA GLU A 20 -8.22 -1.03 -3.97
C GLU A 20 -8.86 -2.34 -4.45
N SER A 21 -10.15 -2.52 -4.19
CA SER A 21 -10.86 -3.77 -4.52
C SER A 21 -10.93 -4.08 -6.02
N TRP A 22 -10.74 -3.06 -6.86
CA TRP A 22 -10.72 -3.17 -8.32
C TRP A 22 -9.31 -3.32 -8.89
N ASP A 23 -8.27 -3.19 -8.06
CA ASP A 23 -6.87 -3.17 -8.49
C ASP A 23 -6.31 -4.58 -8.76
N ASN A 24 -5.14 -4.63 -9.38
CA ASN A 24 -4.42 -5.86 -9.71
C ASN A 24 -2.91 -5.73 -9.44
N SER A 25 -2.56 -5.41 -8.19
CA SER A 25 -1.16 -5.33 -7.72
C SER A 25 -0.58 -6.72 -7.41
N GLY A 26 0.75 -6.88 -7.52
CA GLY A 26 1.48 -8.13 -7.29
C GLY A 26 2.13 -8.69 -8.56
N LEU A 27 2.48 -9.98 -8.57
CA LEU A 27 2.99 -10.67 -9.75
C LEU A 27 1.84 -10.97 -10.73
N ILE A 28 1.86 -10.33 -11.90
CA ILE A 28 0.80 -10.44 -12.93
C ILE A 28 1.15 -11.51 -13.97
N VAL A 29 2.43 -11.59 -14.36
CA VAL A 29 2.95 -12.54 -15.35
C VAL A 29 4.24 -13.17 -14.81
N GLY A 30 4.39 -14.48 -14.95
CA GLY A 30 5.63 -15.20 -14.59
C GLY A 30 5.43 -16.27 -13.53
N ASP A 31 6.53 -16.86 -13.08
CA ASP A 31 6.57 -17.86 -12.02
C ASP A 31 7.17 -17.26 -10.73
N PRO A 32 6.45 -17.24 -9.59
CA PRO A 32 6.99 -16.74 -8.33
C PRO A 32 8.25 -17.48 -7.84
N ASN A 33 8.50 -18.70 -8.32
CA ASN A 33 9.67 -19.53 -7.96
C ASN A 33 10.82 -19.44 -8.97
N ALA A 34 10.68 -18.63 -10.03
CA ALA A 34 11.80 -18.33 -10.92
C ALA A 34 12.89 -17.56 -10.16
N ASP A 35 14.15 -17.82 -10.50
CA ASP A 35 15.28 -17.04 -9.99
C ASP A 35 15.26 -15.64 -10.61
N VAL A 36 15.58 -14.62 -9.81
CA VAL A 36 15.72 -13.23 -10.27
C VAL A 36 17.13 -12.74 -10.01
N GLU A 37 17.75 -12.20 -11.05
CA GLU A 37 19.11 -11.64 -10.99
C GLU A 37 19.11 -10.14 -11.20
N LYS A 38 18.21 -9.65 -12.06
CA LYS A 38 18.15 -8.25 -12.48
C LYS A 38 16.73 -7.83 -12.79
N VAL A 39 16.34 -6.68 -12.26
CA VAL A 39 15.01 -6.10 -12.48
C VAL A 39 15.09 -4.82 -13.30
N LEU A 40 14.08 -4.63 -14.16
CA LEU A 40 13.82 -3.36 -14.81
C LEU A 40 12.62 -2.68 -14.15
N VAL A 41 12.79 -1.46 -13.65
CA VAL A 41 11.73 -0.69 -13.00
C VAL A 41 11.20 0.39 -13.94
N CYS A 42 9.87 0.47 -14.07
CA CYS A 42 9.17 1.41 -14.95
C CYS A 42 7.87 1.93 -14.32
N LEU A 43 7.20 2.88 -14.98
CA LEU A 43 5.81 3.22 -14.64
C LEU A 43 4.83 2.30 -15.35
N ASP A 44 4.92 2.27 -16.68
CA ASP A 44 4.07 1.48 -17.55
C ASP A 44 4.88 0.39 -18.26
N VAL A 45 4.27 -0.78 -18.44
CA VAL A 45 4.86 -1.85 -19.24
C VAL A 45 4.32 -1.77 -20.67
N THR A 46 5.21 -1.70 -21.64
CA THR A 46 4.89 -1.74 -23.08
C THR A 46 5.79 -2.76 -23.78
N GLU A 47 5.48 -3.06 -25.04
CA GLU A 47 6.32 -3.95 -25.86
C GLU A 47 7.78 -3.47 -25.93
N ALA A 48 8.00 -2.16 -25.95
CA ALA A 48 9.33 -1.54 -25.96
C ALA A 48 10.07 -1.70 -24.62
N VAL A 49 9.35 -1.65 -23.49
CA VAL A 49 9.93 -1.94 -22.16
C VAL A 49 10.32 -3.41 -22.05
N VAL A 50 9.52 -4.31 -22.64
CA VAL A 50 9.89 -5.74 -22.72
C VAL A 50 11.13 -5.93 -23.60
N ASP A 51 11.22 -5.24 -24.75
CA ASP A 51 12.45 -5.26 -25.57
C ASP A 51 13.67 -4.76 -24.82
N GLU A 52 13.51 -3.67 -24.06
CA GLU A 52 14.56 -3.13 -23.22
C GLU A 52 15.01 -4.14 -22.15
N ALA A 53 14.06 -4.80 -21.46
CA ALA A 53 14.35 -5.83 -20.48
C ALA A 53 15.13 -7.00 -21.10
N ILE A 54 14.75 -7.47 -22.29
CA ILE A 54 15.48 -8.49 -23.05
C ILE A 54 16.91 -8.01 -23.33
N SER A 55 17.06 -6.80 -23.86
CA SER A 55 18.37 -6.23 -24.22
C SER A 55 19.32 -6.07 -23.02
N LYS A 56 18.75 -5.76 -21.84
CA LYS A 56 19.49 -5.56 -20.59
C LYS A 56 19.64 -6.85 -19.79
N ASN A 57 19.13 -7.98 -20.28
CA ASN A 57 19.08 -9.27 -19.58
C ASN A 57 18.41 -9.15 -18.19
N CYS A 58 17.27 -8.45 -18.14
CA CYS A 58 16.38 -8.43 -16.98
C CYS A 58 15.32 -9.52 -17.16
N ASN A 59 15.08 -10.32 -16.12
CA ASN A 59 14.07 -11.39 -16.15
C ASN A 59 12.84 -11.07 -15.29
N LEU A 60 12.77 -9.86 -14.74
CA LEU A 60 11.59 -9.32 -14.07
C LEU A 60 11.47 -7.82 -14.36
N ILE A 61 10.26 -7.39 -14.72
CA ILE A 61 9.87 -5.99 -14.81
C ILE A 61 8.99 -5.68 -13.60
N ILE A 62 9.28 -4.59 -12.90
CA ILE A 62 8.46 -4.07 -11.81
C ILE A 62 7.91 -2.71 -12.25
N SER A 63 6.60 -2.61 -12.40
CA SER A 63 5.91 -1.39 -12.81
C SER A 63 5.11 -0.77 -11.68
N HIS A 64 4.71 0.50 -11.84
CA HIS A 64 3.65 1.07 -11.02
C HIS A 64 2.29 0.58 -11.53
N HIS A 65 2.00 0.81 -12.82
CA HIS A 65 0.72 0.46 -13.42
C HIS A 65 0.64 -1.00 -13.84
N PRO A 66 -0.46 -1.70 -13.52
CA PRO A 66 -0.65 -3.09 -13.91
C PRO A 66 -0.98 -3.19 -15.41
N ILE A 67 -0.17 -3.99 -16.13
CA ILE A 67 -0.40 -4.24 -17.57
C ILE A 67 -1.74 -4.94 -17.83
N ILE A 68 -2.17 -5.79 -16.89
CA ILE A 68 -3.51 -6.40 -16.88
C ILE A 68 -4.36 -5.68 -15.84
N PHE A 69 -5.14 -4.69 -16.28
CA PHE A 69 -6.06 -3.96 -15.38
C PHE A 69 -7.44 -4.61 -15.29
N LYS A 70 -7.88 -5.27 -16.36
CA LYS A 70 -9.15 -6.03 -16.41
C LYS A 70 -8.84 -7.46 -16.86
N GLY A 71 -9.61 -8.43 -16.37
CA GLY A 71 -9.42 -9.83 -16.72
C GLY A 71 -9.39 -10.07 -18.23
N ILE A 72 -8.31 -10.69 -18.72
CA ILE A 72 -8.14 -11.03 -20.13
C ILE A 72 -8.98 -12.27 -20.44
N LYS A 73 -9.91 -12.15 -21.40
CA LYS A 73 -10.74 -13.27 -21.84
C LYS A 73 -10.10 -14.10 -22.96
N SER A 74 -9.13 -13.54 -23.68
CA SER A 74 -8.42 -14.20 -24.79
C SER A 74 -7.03 -13.60 -24.96
N LEU A 75 -5.99 -14.44 -25.09
CA LEU A 75 -4.60 -14.02 -25.33
C LEU A 75 -4.25 -14.14 -26.82
N VAL A 76 -4.98 -13.40 -27.64
CA VAL A 76 -4.69 -13.17 -29.06
C VAL A 76 -4.16 -11.75 -29.21
N PRO A 77 -3.12 -11.47 -30.02
CA PRO A 77 -2.41 -10.18 -30.05
C PRO A 77 -3.21 -9.02 -30.70
N HIS A 78 -4.44 -8.77 -30.24
CA HIS A 78 -5.32 -7.72 -30.75
C HIS A 78 -4.91 -6.32 -30.27
N GLY A 79 -4.47 -6.19 -29.01
CA GLY A 79 -4.08 -4.94 -28.39
C GLY A 79 -2.64 -4.96 -27.87
N TYR A 80 -2.19 -3.80 -27.37
CA TYR A 80 -0.85 -3.69 -26.80
C TYR A 80 -0.69 -4.54 -25.54
N VAL A 81 -1.75 -4.71 -24.74
CA VAL A 81 -1.75 -5.55 -23.53
C VAL A 81 -1.43 -6.99 -23.89
N GLU A 82 -2.20 -7.61 -24.79
CA GLU A 82 -2.01 -9.00 -25.16
C GLU A 82 -0.65 -9.21 -25.84
N ARG A 83 -0.23 -8.29 -26.73
CA ARG A 83 1.09 -8.36 -27.38
C ARG A 83 2.22 -8.30 -26.35
N THR A 84 2.15 -7.37 -25.40
CA THR A 84 3.16 -7.20 -24.34
C THR A 84 3.23 -8.44 -23.46
N VAL A 85 2.09 -8.97 -23.00
CA VAL A 85 2.01 -10.17 -22.15
C VAL A 85 2.53 -11.40 -22.90
N ILE A 86 2.10 -11.63 -24.15
CA ILE A 86 2.58 -12.75 -24.98
C ILE A 86 4.10 -12.67 -25.16
N LYS A 87 4.63 -11.47 -25.38
CA LYS A 87 6.07 -11.24 -25.55
C LYS A 87 6.84 -11.54 -24.26
N ALA A 88 6.38 -11.03 -23.12
CA ALA A 88 7.00 -11.31 -21.83
C ALA A 88 7.03 -12.82 -21.52
N ILE A 89 5.91 -13.53 -21.75
CA ILE A 89 5.83 -15.00 -21.57
C ILE A 89 6.84 -15.72 -22.47
N ARG A 90 6.92 -15.37 -23.75
CA ARG A 90 7.84 -16.03 -24.71
C ARG A 90 9.32 -15.86 -24.37
N HIS A 91 9.66 -14.83 -23.61
CA HIS A 91 11.02 -14.52 -23.20
C HIS A 91 11.27 -14.80 -21.70
N GLU A 92 10.34 -15.47 -21.02
CA GLU A 92 10.44 -15.83 -19.61
C GLU A 92 10.68 -14.62 -18.69
N ILE A 93 10.10 -13.47 -19.03
CA ILE A 93 10.18 -12.24 -18.25
C ILE A 93 8.95 -12.12 -17.36
N GLY A 94 9.18 -12.07 -16.04
CA GLY A 94 8.11 -11.76 -15.09
C GLY A 94 7.66 -10.30 -15.18
N ILE A 95 6.40 -10.02 -14.89
CA ILE A 95 5.85 -8.66 -14.74
C ILE A 95 5.12 -8.59 -13.40
N ALA A 96 5.58 -7.71 -12.53
CA ALA A 96 4.92 -7.37 -11.29
C ALA A 96 4.57 -5.88 -11.25
N SER A 97 3.49 -5.53 -10.55
CA SER A 97 3.03 -4.15 -10.46
C SER A 97 2.71 -3.76 -9.02
N MET A 98 3.16 -2.57 -8.62
CA MET A 98 2.97 -1.99 -7.30
C MET A 98 2.16 -0.72 -7.49
N HIS A 99 0.83 -0.87 -7.56
CA HIS A 99 -0.09 0.19 -7.96
C HIS A 99 -0.71 0.82 -6.71
N THR A 100 -2.02 0.62 -6.47
CA THR A 100 -2.71 1.30 -5.37
C THR A 100 -2.26 0.81 -3.99
N ASN A 101 -1.66 -0.39 -3.86
CA ASN A 101 -1.02 -0.79 -2.61
C ASN A 101 0.14 0.14 -2.23
N LEU A 102 0.92 0.57 -3.23
CA LEU A 102 2.02 1.50 -3.05
C LEU A 102 1.51 2.93 -2.89
N ASP A 103 0.42 3.32 -3.56
CA ASP A 103 -0.20 4.64 -3.34
C ASP A 103 -0.76 4.81 -1.93
N ASN A 104 -1.36 3.74 -1.40
CA ASN A 104 -1.96 3.69 -0.08
C ASN A 104 -0.96 3.44 1.05
N SER A 105 0.32 3.21 0.72
CA SER A 105 1.38 3.03 1.71
C SER A 105 1.77 4.37 2.36
N PRO A 106 2.03 4.40 3.68
CA PRO A 106 2.41 5.63 4.38
C PRO A 106 3.79 6.16 3.96
N VAL A 107 4.58 5.33 3.28
CA VAL A 107 5.88 5.68 2.69
C VAL A 107 5.89 5.50 1.17
N GLY A 108 4.69 5.50 0.57
CA GLY A 108 4.40 5.21 -0.82
C GLY A 108 4.59 6.37 -1.79
N VAL A 109 3.90 6.28 -2.94
CA VAL A 109 3.96 7.28 -4.03
C VAL A 109 3.60 8.67 -3.51
N ASN A 110 2.47 8.80 -2.81
CA ASN A 110 2.01 10.09 -2.27
C ASN A 110 2.98 10.68 -1.23
N LYS A 111 3.67 9.83 -0.47
CA LYS A 111 4.75 10.28 0.44
C LYS A 111 5.92 10.82 -0.35
N ARG A 112 6.36 10.10 -1.39
CA ARG A 112 7.46 10.53 -2.25
C ARG A 112 7.15 11.86 -2.93
N ILE A 113 5.92 12.06 -3.39
CA ILE A 113 5.45 13.33 -3.96
C ILE A 113 5.54 14.45 -2.90
N ALA A 114 5.03 14.21 -1.69
CA ALA A 114 5.10 15.17 -0.61
C ALA A 114 6.57 15.55 -0.27
N ASP A 115 7.48 14.56 -0.27
CA ASP A 115 8.91 14.79 -0.04
C ASP A 115 9.56 15.61 -1.15
N LYS A 116 9.24 15.32 -2.42
CA LYS A 116 9.77 16.08 -3.58
C LYS A 116 9.31 17.53 -3.56
N LEU A 117 8.08 17.79 -3.13
CA LEU A 117 7.57 19.15 -2.92
C LEU A 117 8.18 19.83 -1.68
N GLY A 118 8.81 19.10 -0.76
CA GLY A 118 9.31 19.64 0.50
C GLY A 118 8.23 19.88 1.56
N LEU A 119 7.12 19.13 1.49
CA LEU A 119 6.06 19.20 2.50
C LEU A 119 6.52 18.54 3.81
N ILE A 120 6.40 19.30 4.90
CA ILE A 120 6.64 18.82 6.26
C ILE A 120 5.33 18.31 6.89
N ARG A 121 5.47 17.47 7.91
CA ARG A 121 4.35 16.91 8.70
C ARG A 121 3.28 16.27 7.81
N ALA A 122 3.73 15.60 6.74
CA ALA A 122 2.85 14.91 5.82
C ALA A 122 2.18 13.72 6.52
N SER A 123 0.87 13.59 6.33
CA SER A 123 0.06 12.46 6.78
C SER A 123 -0.90 12.02 5.68
N ILE A 124 -1.42 10.80 5.78
CA ILE A 124 -2.43 10.28 4.85
C ILE A 124 -3.65 11.20 4.81
N LEU A 125 -4.15 11.49 3.60
CA LEU A 125 -5.29 12.39 3.41
C LEU A 125 -6.62 11.69 3.70
N ASP A 126 -6.81 10.47 3.18
CA ASP A 126 -8.03 9.69 3.37
C ASP A 126 -7.71 8.27 3.88
N PRO A 127 -7.63 8.08 5.21
CA PRO A 127 -7.29 6.80 5.81
C PRO A 127 -8.30 5.68 5.49
N LYS A 128 -7.80 4.47 5.22
CA LYS A 128 -8.65 3.30 5.02
C LYS A 128 -9.32 2.84 6.30
N VAL A 129 -10.55 2.36 6.16
CA VAL A 129 -11.33 1.71 7.23
C VAL A 129 -11.43 0.20 6.97
N GLY A 130 -11.79 -0.58 7.98
CA GLY A 130 -12.04 -2.02 7.83
C GLY A 130 -10.80 -2.90 7.65
N LEU A 131 -9.60 -2.31 7.65
CA LEU A 131 -8.32 -3.03 7.53
C LEU A 131 -7.79 -3.58 8.86
N LEU A 132 -8.43 -3.26 9.98
CA LEU A 132 -8.05 -3.74 11.30
C LEU A 132 -9.03 -4.80 11.78
N LYS A 133 -8.49 -5.81 12.47
CA LYS A 133 -9.25 -6.84 13.18
C LYS A 133 -8.84 -6.82 14.64
N LYS A 134 -9.76 -7.22 15.51
CA LYS A 134 -9.45 -7.53 16.91
C LYS A 134 -9.48 -9.03 17.11
N ILE A 135 -8.37 -9.58 17.58
CA ILE A 135 -8.33 -10.98 18.04
C ILE A 135 -8.61 -10.97 19.54
N VAL A 136 -9.55 -11.81 19.94
CA VAL A 136 -9.82 -12.12 21.35
C VAL A 136 -9.52 -13.60 21.55
N THR A 137 -8.72 -13.97 22.54
CA THR A 137 -8.45 -15.36 22.88
C THR A 137 -8.36 -15.55 24.38
N TYR A 138 -8.33 -16.80 24.83
CA TYR A 138 -8.48 -17.18 26.23
C TYR A 138 -7.42 -18.22 26.56
N ALA A 139 -6.54 -17.90 27.51
CA ALA A 139 -5.44 -18.78 27.90
C ALA A 139 -5.42 -18.97 29.43
N PRO A 140 -4.97 -20.13 29.94
CA PRO A 140 -4.69 -20.31 31.37
C PRO A 140 -3.81 -19.18 31.89
N GLN A 141 -4.08 -18.69 33.10
CA GLN A 141 -3.39 -17.52 33.65
C GLN A 141 -1.86 -17.64 33.64
N LYS A 142 -1.32 -18.85 33.82
CA LYS A 142 0.13 -19.13 33.79
C LYS A 142 0.74 -19.10 32.39
N GLU A 143 -0.05 -19.32 31.35
CA GLU A 143 0.41 -19.39 29.94
C GLU A 143 0.08 -18.10 29.16
N ALA A 144 -0.78 -17.25 29.71
CA ALA A 144 -1.29 -16.05 29.04
C ALA A 144 -0.18 -15.09 28.55
N GLU A 145 0.91 -14.95 29.32
CA GLU A 145 2.05 -14.13 28.89
C GLU A 145 2.76 -14.72 27.66
N ARG A 146 3.04 -16.02 27.68
CA ARG A 146 3.70 -16.72 26.57
C ARG A 146 2.88 -16.61 25.28
N VAL A 147 1.57 -16.85 25.37
CA VAL A 147 0.65 -16.71 24.23
C VAL A 147 0.66 -15.28 23.69
N ARG A 148 0.54 -14.29 24.57
CA ARG A 148 0.53 -12.87 24.19
C ARG A 148 1.83 -12.43 23.51
N LEU A 149 3.00 -12.83 24.03
CA LEU A 149 4.29 -12.51 23.41
C LEU A 149 4.42 -13.10 22.02
N ALA A 150 4.01 -14.35 21.81
CA ALA A 150 4.04 -14.99 20.50
C ALA A 150 3.12 -14.29 19.47
N MET A 151 1.98 -13.74 19.91
CA MET A 151 1.12 -12.93 19.05
C MET A 151 1.80 -11.61 18.66
N PHE A 152 2.53 -10.96 19.58
CA PHE A 152 3.25 -9.72 19.30
C PHE A 152 4.43 -9.93 18.33
N GLU A 153 5.21 -10.99 18.52
CA GLU A 153 6.30 -11.37 17.61
C GLU A 153 5.78 -11.70 16.19
N ALA A 154 4.54 -12.19 16.10
CA ALA A 154 3.85 -12.42 14.84
C ALA A 154 3.27 -11.14 14.22
N GLY A 155 3.28 -10.02 14.95
CA GLY A 155 2.94 -8.68 14.46
C GLY A 155 1.65 -8.07 15.01
N ALA A 156 0.95 -8.74 15.94
CA ALA A 156 -0.19 -8.15 16.63
C ALA A 156 0.21 -7.01 17.58
N GLY A 157 -0.71 -6.10 17.87
CA GLY A 157 -0.52 -5.06 18.88
C GLY A 157 0.37 -3.89 18.45
N ASN A 158 0.65 -3.75 17.15
CA ASN A 158 1.35 -2.57 16.61
C ASN A 158 0.32 -1.46 16.30
N ILE A 159 0.34 -0.38 17.09
CA ILE A 159 -0.60 0.75 16.97
C ILE A 159 0.19 2.07 17.02
N GLY A 160 0.31 2.72 15.87
CA GLY A 160 1.08 3.96 15.75
C GLY A 160 2.54 3.75 16.13
N ASN A 161 3.04 4.51 17.12
CA ASN A 161 4.41 4.41 17.62
C ASN A 161 4.57 3.46 18.81
N TYR A 162 3.57 2.61 19.09
CA TYR A 162 3.58 1.65 20.19
C TYR A 162 3.48 0.23 19.63
N ASP A 163 4.27 -0.68 20.17
CA ASP A 163 4.20 -2.12 19.91
C ASP A 163 3.58 -2.85 21.11
N SER A 164 3.38 -4.16 20.97
CA SER A 164 2.96 -5.04 22.07
C SER A 164 1.68 -4.59 22.81
N CYS A 165 0.78 -3.89 22.11
CA CYS A 165 -0.46 -3.38 22.69
C CYS A 165 -1.49 -4.51 22.84
N SER A 166 -1.96 -4.71 24.08
CA SER A 166 -3.05 -5.63 24.39
C SER A 166 -3.89 -5.12 25.56
N PHE A 167 -5.11 -5.64 25.68
CA PHE A 167 -5.91 -5.54 26.90
C PHE A 167 -6.17 -6.95 27.45
N ASN A 168 -6.13 -7.09 28.77
CA ASN A 168 -6.18 -8.41 29.42
C ASN A 168 -7.16 -8.35 30.59
N VAL A 169 -8.04 -9.35 30.69
CA VAL A 169 -9.01 -9.48 31.79
C VAL A 169 -8.94 -10.89 32.33
N VAL A 170 -8.79 -11.03 33.65
CA VAL A 170 -8.88 -12.33 34.33
C VAL A 170 -10.35 -12.70 34.50
N GLY A 171 -10.69 -13.94 34.19
CA GLY A 171 -12.04 -14.49 34.36
C GLY A 171 -12.00 -16.01 34.52
N GLU A 172 -13.17 -16.63 34.43
CA GLU A 172 -13.32 -18.09 34.52
C GLU A 172 -13.89 -18.63 33.20
N GLY A 173 -13.21 -19.61 32.62
CA GLY A 173 -13.71 -20.42 31.52
C GLY A 173 -14.35 -21.70 32.04
N THR A 174 -15.42 -22.16 31.40
CA THR A 174 -16.04 -23.46 31.73
C THR A 174 -16.13 -24.34 30.51
N PHE A 175 -15.78 -25.61 30.67
CA PHE A 175 -15.87 -26.59 29.59
C PHE A 175 -15.99 -28.01 30.14
N ARG A 176 -16.44 -28.93 29.29
CA ARG A 176 -16.45 -30.36 29.58
C ARG A 176 -15.79 -31.08 28.40
N ALA A 177 -14.60 -31.61 28.63
CA ALA A 177 -13.89 -32.43 27.65
C ALA A 177 -14.68 -33.71 27.38
N ASN A 178 -14.81 -34.11 26.11
CA ASN A 178 -15.44 -35.38 25.74
C ASN A 178 -14.41 -36.52 25.76
N ALA A 179 -14.85 -37.75 25.49
CA ALA A 179 -13.98 -38.94 25.48
C ALA A 179 -12.84 -38.92 24.45
N LEU A 180 -12.88 -38.04 23.44
CA LEU A 180 -11.83 -37.92 22.40
C LEU A 180 -10.80 -36.83 22.73
N ALA A 181 -11.11 -35.91 23.65
CA ALA A 181 -10.25 -34.77 23.99
C ALA A 181 -9.10 -35.19 24.92
N GLN A 182 -7.94 -34.55 24.78
CA GLN A 182 -6.81 -34.67 25.70
C GLN A 182 -6.60 -33.33 26.41
N PRO A 183 -7.43 -33.01 27.42
CA PRO A 183 -7.45 -31.68 27.99
C PRO A 183 -6.14 -31.36 28.71
N PHE A 184 -5.58 -30.19 28.43
CA PHE A 184 -4.40 -29.67 29.13
C PHE A 184 -4.66 -29.48 30.64
N VAL A 185 -5.88 -29.06 31.00
CA VAL A 185 -6.40 -28.96 32.37
C VAL A 185 -7.82 -29.53 32.45
N GLY A 186 -8.19 -30.10 33.60
CA GLY A 186 -9.49 -30.76 33.80
C GLY A 186 -9.47 -32.26 33.51
N GLN A 187 -10.66 -32.89 33.49
CA GLN A 187 -10.84 -34.33 33.26
C GLN A 187 -11.94 -34.56 32.22
N GLN A 188 -11.82 -35.65 31.43
CA GLN A 188 -12.86 -36.07 30.50
C GLN A 188 -14.20 -36.30 31.22
N ASP A 189 -15.29 -35.96 30.53
CA ASP A 189 -16.69 -36.08 30.93
C ASP A 189 -17.06 -35.37 32.26
N LYS A 190 -16.19 -34.50 32.78
CA LYS A 190 -16.46 -33.66 33.95
C LYS A 190 -16.45 -32.19 33.57
N LEU A 191 -17.39 -31.42 34.12
CA LEU A 191 -17.37 -29.97 33.99
C LEU A 191 -16.15 -29.45 34.77
N HIS A 192 -15.32 -28.66 34.11
CA HIS A 192 -14.15 -28.01 34.66
C HIS A 192 -14.33 -26.49 34.59
N THR A 193 -13.82 -25.80 35.61
CA THR A 193 -13.73 -24.34 35.65
C THR A 193 -12.25 -23.99 35.78
N GLU A 194 -11.73 -23.19 34.85
CA GLU A 194 -10.33 -22.77 34.83
C GLU A 194 -10.22 -21.24 34.97
N ALA A 195 -9.21 -20.78 35.70
CA ALA A 195 -8.86 -19.37 35.75
C ALA A 195 -8.10 -18.98 34.47
N GLU A 196 -8.74 -18.15 33.65
CA GLU A 196 -8.23 -17.77 32.33
C GLU A 196 -8.03 -16.26 32.20
N VAL A 197 -7.18 -15.89 31.26
CA VAL A 197 -7.00 -14.50 30.84
C VAL A 197 -7.60 -14.35 29.45
N ARG A 198 -8.60 -13.48 29.33
CA ARG A 198 -9.08 -12.97 28.05
C ARG A 198 -8.06 -11.95 27.52
N ILE A 199 -7.38 -12.30 26.44
CA ILE A 199 -6.36 -11.49 25.78
C ILE A 199 -6.98 -10.85 24.54
N GLU A 200 -6.82 -9.55 24.41
CA GLU A 200 -7.36 -8.76 23.31
C GLU A 200 -6.25 -7.99 22.60
N VAL A 201 -6.09 -8.20 21.29
CA VAL A 201 -5.08 -7.50 20.47
C VAL A 201 -5.66 -7.03 19.14
N ILE A 202 -5.19 -5.89 18.65
CA ILE A 202 -5.51 -5.40 17.31
C ILE A 202 -4.44 -5.91 16.34
N VAL A 203 -4.86 -6.29 15.14
CA VAL A 203 -3.98 -6.76 14.08
C VAL A 203 -4.44 -6.21 12.72
N PRO A 204 -3.53 -5.77 11.84
CA PRO A 204 -3.86 -5.51 10.44
C PRO A 204 -4.28 -6.79 9.71
N HIS A 205 -5.25 -6.67 8.80
CA HIS A 205 -5.84 -7.83 8.12
C HIS A 205 -4.80 -8.73 7.41
N TYR A 206 -3.76 -8.17 6.79
CA TYR A 206 -2.73 -8.95 6.11
C TYR A 206 -1.84 -9.77 7.05
N GLN A 207 -1.76 -9.43 8.34
CA GLN A 207 -1.00 -10.19 9.33
C GLN A 207 -1.87 -11.21 10.07
N LEU A 208 -3.18 -11.22 9.83
CA LEU A 208 -4.14 -12.02 10.59
C LEU A 208 -3.78 -13.51 10.61
N ASN A 209 -3.53 -14.10 9.44
CA ASN A 209 -3.23 -15.54 9.35
C ASN A 209 -1.92 -15.88 10.08
N ARG A 210 -0.87 -15.07 9.91
CA ARG A 210 0.41 -15.24 10.60
C ARG A 210 0.25 -15.19 12.13
N VAL A 211 -0.56 -14.26 12.63
CA VAL A 211 -0.83 -14.13 14.07
C VAL A 211 -1.67 -15.30 14.58
N ILE A 212 -2.69 -15.74 13.83
CA ILE A 212 -3.51 -16.90 14.20
C ILE A 212 -2.65 -18.17 14.22
N GLU A 213 -1.81 -18.41 13.22
CA GLU A 213 -0.90 -19.55 13.21
C GLU A 213 0.05 -19.54 14.41
N SER A 214 0.60 -18.37 14.76
CA SER A 214 1.44 -18.22 15.96
C SER A 214 0.67 -18.51 17.24
N LEU A 215 -0.56 -17.99 17.36
CA LEU A 215 -1.47 -18.27 18.46
C LEU A 215 -1.72 -19.77 18.61
N LEU A 216 -2.23 -20.43 17.56
CA LEU A 216 -2.57 -21.86 17.57
C LEU A 216 -1.37 -22.73 17.90
N LYS A 217 -0.19 -22.40 17.36
CA LYS A 217 1.04 -23.15 17.63
C LYS A 217 1.54 -23.00 19.06
N THR A 218 1.34 -21.83 19.67
CA THR A 218 1.91 -21.51 21.00
C THR A 218 0.96 -21.87 22.13
N HIS A 219 -0.34 -21.89 21.87
CA HIS A 219 -1.37 -22.11 22.89
C HIS A 219 -1.23 -23.50 23.55
N PRO A 220 -1.45 -23.62 24.87
CA PRO A 220 -1.36 -24.92 25.57
C PRO A 220 -2.51 -25.87 25.25
N TYR A 221 -3.67 -25.35 24.84
CA TYR A 221 -4.83 -26.18 24.51
C TYR A 221 -4.75 -26.74 23.10
N GLU A 222 -5.25 -27.97 22.93
CA GLU A 222 -5.41 -28.64 21.64
C GLU A 222 -6.38 -27.89 20.72
N GLU A 223 -7.50 -27.41 21.28
CA GLU A 223 -8.52 -26.65 20.59
C GLU A 223 -8.58 -25.25 21.20
N VAL A 224 -8.13 -24.25 20.44
CA VAL A 224 -7.98 -22.88 20.92
C VAL A 224 -9.24 -22.09 20.62
N ALA A 225 -9.88 -21.55 21.67
CA ALA A 225 -10.98 -20.60 21.50
C ALA A 225 -10.43 -19.20 21.17
N TYR A 226 -10.86 -18.64 20.04
CA TYR A 226 -10.58 -17.27 19.69
C TYR A 226 -11.67 -16.67 18.78
N ASP A 227 -11.84 -15.35 18.89
CA ASP A 227 -12.73 -14.57 18.05
C ASP A 227 -11.91 -13.62 17.16
N VAL A 228 -12.38 -13.41 15.93
CA VAL A 228 -11.87 -12.37 15.03
C VAL A 228 -12.99 -11.38 14.75
N ILE A 229 -12.87 -10.20 15.36
CA ILE A 229 -13.89 -9.16 15.30
C ILE A 229 -13.46 -8.10 14.28
N PRO A 230 -14.28 -7.77 13.25
CA PRO A 230 -14.00 -6.68 12.34
C PRO A 230 -14.06 -5.33 13.07
N LEU A 231 -13.15 -4.42 12.74
CA LEU A 231 -13.12 -3.08 13.30
C LEU A 231 -13.31 -2.03 12.19
N ASP A 232 -14.19 -1.06 12.44
CA ASP A 232 -14.41 0.09 11.55
C ASP A 232 -13.46 1.26 11.82
N ASN A 233 -12.49 1.07 12.73
CA ASN A 233 -11.45 2.04 13.01
C ASN A 233 -10.74 2.46 11.70
N SER A 234 -10.57 3.75 11.52
CA SER A 234 -9.69 4.27 10.48
C SER A 234 -8.24 3.95 10.86
N TRP A 235 -7.49 3.41 9.89
CA TRP A 235 -6.08 3.12 10.07
C TRP A 235 -5.26 4.23 9.42
N THR A 236 -4.74 5.15 10.22
CA THR A 236 -3.99 6.33 9.76
C THR A 236 -2.66 6.00 9.07
N ASN A 237 -2.25 4.74 9.09
CA ASN A 237 -1.03 4.24 8.46
C ASN A 237 -1.30 3.55 7.11
N ALA A 238 -2.51 3.66 6.57
CA ALA A 238 -2.80 3.28 5.18
C ALA A 238 -3.96 4.11 4.62
N GLY A 239 -3.88 4.49 3.35
CA GLY A 239 -4.94 5.24 2.66
C GLY A 239 -4.43 6.20 1.61
N SER A 240 -5.38 6.81 0.89
CA SER A 240 -5.08 7.50 -0.36
C SER A 240 -4.72 8.96 -0.14
N GLY A 241 -3.78 9.45 -0.96
CA GLY A 241 -3.30 10.82 -0.94
C GLY A 241 -2.54 11.19 0.34
N MET A 242 -1.94 12.37 0.32
CA MET A 242 -1.31 12.98 1.49
C MET A 242 -1.73 14.42 1.68
N VAL A 243 -1.60 14.90 2.91
CA VAL A 243 -1.72 16.32 3.26
C VAL A 243 -0.54 16.71 4.12
N GLY A 244 0.05 17.85 3.82
CA GLY A 244 1.22 18.38 4.53
C GLY A 244 1.27 19.90 4.49
N PHE A 245 2.38 20.45 4.98
CA PHE A 245 2.58 21.88 5.09
C PHE A 245 3.90 22.31 4.46
N PHE A 246 3.95 23.48 3.84
CA PHE A 246 5.19 24.21 3.64
C PHE A 246 5.62 24.89 4.94
N GLU A 247 6.92 25.02 5.15
CA GLU A 247 7.48 25.74 6.31
C GLU A 247 6.98 27.18 6.36
N GLN A 248 6.93 27.85 5.21
CA GLN A 248 6.43 29.22 5.06
C GLN A 248 5.32 29.30 4.00
N PRO A 249 4.28 30.13 4.24
CA PRO A 249 3.24 30.36 3.25
C PRO A 249 3.79 31.10 2.01
N MET A 250 3.31 30.74 0.82
CA MET A 250 3.67 31.39 -0.45
C MET A 250 2.43 31.82 -1.25
N LYS A 251 2.60 32.66 -2.29
CA LYS A 251 1.48 33.05 -3.16
C LYS A 251 1.12 31.89 -4.10
N GLU A 252 -0.13 31.87 -4.58
CA GLU A 252 -0.60 30.86 -5.52
C GLU A 252 0.28 30.77 -6.78
N LYS A 253 0.79 31.90 -7.28
CA LYS A 253 1.69 31.91 -8.45
C LYS A 253 3.02 31.21 -8.16
N ASP A 254 3.69 31.61 -7.08
CA ASP A 254 4.96 31.00 -6.64
C ASP A 254 4.78 29.49 -6.39
N PHE A 255 3.62 29.10 -5.83
CA PHE A 255 3.26 27.70 -5.63
C PHE A 255 3.11 26.94 -6.95
N LEU A 256 2.42 27.50 -7.95
CA LEU A 256 2.31 26.85 -9.27
C LEU A 256 3.66 26.75 -9.98
N GLU A 257 4.54 27.76 -9.82
CA GLU A 257 5.91 27.71 -10.34
C GLU A 257 6.72 26.59 -9.67
N LEU A 258 6.61 26.45 -8.34
CA LEU A 258 7.23 25.35 -7.58
C LEU A 258 6.72 23.99 -8.05
N VAL A 259 5.41 23.82 -8.21
CA VAL A 259 4.80 22.57 -8.71
C VAL A 259 5.32 22.25 -10.11
N SER A 260 5.30 23.23 -11.02
CA SER A 260 5.80 23.08 -12.38
C SER A 260 7.26 22.61 -12.41
N ALA A 261 8.13 23.27 -11.62
CA ALA A 261 9.54 22.94 -11.54
C ALA A 261 9.80 21.58 -10.87
N THR A 262 9.03 21.23 -9.84
CA THR A 262 9.22 19.97 -9.07
C THR A 262 8.88 18.76 -9.92
N PHE A 263 7.77 18.80 -10.66
CA PHE A 263 7.32 17.68 -11.50
C PHE A 263 7.86 17.75 -12.93
N GLU A 264 8.65 18.78 -13.25
CA GLU A 264 9.15 19.05 -14.60
C GLU A 264 8.00 19.07 -15.64
N VAL A 265 6.80 19.48 -15.21
CA VAL A 265 5.61 19.45 -16.06
C VAL A 265 5.62 20.69 -16.97
N PRO A 266 5.43 20.53 -18.29
CA PRO A 266 5.55 21.68 -19.21
C PRO A 266 4.49 22.77 -19.01
N MET A 267 3.31 22.40 -18.48
CA MET A 267 2.23 23.32 -18.14
C MET A 267 1.34 22.68 -17.08
N VAL A 268 0.95 23.48 -16.09
CA VAL A 268 -0.02 23.10 -15.05
C VAL A 268 -1.40 23.65 -15.41
N ARG A 269 -2.45 22.84 -15.32
CA ARG A 269 -3.85 23.33 -15.40
C ARG A 269 -4.34 23.60 -13.99
N HIS A 270 -5.06 24.69 -13.76
CA HIS A 270 -5.51 25.04 -12.42
C HIS A 270 -6.89 25.70 -12.42
N SER A 271 -7.59 25.66 -11.29
CA SER A 271 -8.80 26.47 -11.07
C SER A 271 -8.44 27.96 -10.97
N PRO A 272 -9.41 28.89 -11.08
CA PRO A 272 -9.15 30.30 -10.85
C PRO A 272 -8.45 30.56 -9.51
N PHE A 273 -7.58 31.57 -9.48
CA PHE A 273 -6.89 31.98 -8.26
C PHE A 273 -7.88 32.47 -7.21
N LEU A 274 -7.66 32.05 -5.96
CA LEU A 274 -8.45 32.46 -4.81
C LEU A 274 -7.86 33.70 -4.11
N ASN A 275 -6.70 34.16 -4.55
CA ASN A 275 -5.90 35.26 -3.98
C ASN A 275 -5.56 35.04 -2.51
N ARG A 276 -5.23 33.79 -2.15
CA ARG A 276 -4.82 33.37 -0.80
C ARG A 276 -3.36 32.96 -0.79
N ASN A 277 -2.80 32.79 0.41
CA ASN A 277 -1.50 32.12 0.53
C ASN A 277 -1.72 30.59 0.59
N ILE A 278 -0.76 29.85 0.07
CA ILE A 278 -0.71 28.39 0.14
C ILE A 278 0.37 27.99 1.15
N GLN A 279 -0.02 27.20 2.14
CA GLN A 279 0.84 26.55 3.12
C GLN A 279 0.44 25.10 3.30
N LYS A 280 -0.85 24.81 3.50
CA LYS A 280 -1.36 23.45 3.67
C LYS A 280 -1.82 22.88 2.33
N VAL A 281 -1.18 21.80 1.88
CA VAL A 281 -1.43 21.23 0.55
C VAL A 281 -1.79 19.76 0.67
N ALA A 282 -2.85 19.37 -0.05
CA ALA A 282 -3.17 17.98 -0.33
C ALA A 282 -2.55 17.55 -1.66
N VAL A 283 -2.13 16.29 -1.76
CA VAL A 283 -1.54 15.70 -2.96
C VAL A 283 -2.07 14.29 -3.20
N CYS A 284 -2.29 13.94 -4.47
CA CYS A 284 -2.53 12.59 -4.91
C CYS A 284 -1.89 12.40 -6.29
N GLY A 285 -0.93 11.50 -6.42
CA GLY A 285 -0.39 11.08 -7.72
C GLY A 285 -1.49 10.54 -8.63
N GLY A 286 -1.31 10.70 -9.94
CA GLY A 286 -2.25 10.18 -10.93
C GLY A 286 -3.66 10.78 -10.80
N SER A 287 -4.68 9.96 -11.03
CA SER A 287 -6.09 10.40 -11.07
C SER A 287 -6.73 10.47 -9.68
N GLY A 288 -6.51 11.57 -8.97
CA GLY A 288 -6.93 11.75 -7.57
C GLY A 288 -8.17 12.61 -7.34
N ALA A 289 -8.92 13.02 -8.38
CA ALA A 289 -10.07 13.92 -8.24
C ALA A 289 -11.14 13.41 -7.23
N PHE A 290 -11.25 12.09 -7.04
CA PHE A 290 -12.13 11.47 -6.04
C PHE A 290 -11.83 11.90 -4.59
N LEU A 291 -10.61 12.38 -4.30
CA LEU A 291 -10.19 12.85 -2.98
C LEU A 291 -10.49 14.32 -2.72
N LEU A 292 -11.12 15.05 -3.66
CA LEU A 292 -11.44 16.47 -3.49
C LEU A 292 -12.24 16.74 -2.20
N SER A 293 -13.24 15.91 -1.91
CA SER A 293 -14.01 16.01 -0.67
C SER A 293 -13.13 15.84 0.58
N SER A 294 -12.17 14.92 0.53
CA SER A 294 -11.22 14.66 1.61
C SER A 294 -10.24 15.83 1.79
N ALA A 295 -9.72 16.40 0.70
CA ALA A 295 -8.91 17.62 0.70
C ALA A 295 -9.64 18.82 1.32
N LYS A 296 -10.92 19.02 0.97
CA LYS A 296 -11.78 20.04 1.59
C LYS A 296 -11.98 19.81 3.08
N ARG A 297 -12.29 18.58 3.51
CA ARG A 297 -12.44 18.24 4.95
C ARG A 297 -11.14 18.50 5.72
N ALA A 298 -10.00 18.21 5.11
CA ALA A 298 -8.68 18.51 5.65
C ALA A 298 -8.37 20.02 5.66
N LYS A 299 -9.19 20.87 5.05
CA LYS A 299 -8.96 22.31 4.87
C LYS A 299 -7.62 22.58 4.19
N ALA A 300 -7.27 21.78 3.19
CA ALA A 300 -6.14 22.08 2.32
C ALA A 300 -6.44 23.36 1.54
N GLU A 301 -5.41 24.18 1.31
CA GLU A 301 -5.50 25.43 0.57
C GLU A 301 -5.27 25.21 -0.93
N ALA A 302 -4.55 24.14 -1.28
CA ALA A 302 -4.43 23.63 -2.64
C ALA A 302 -4.49 22.09 -2.67
N PHE A 303 -4.92 21.53 -3.79
CA PHE A 303 -4.92 20.09 -4.05
C PHE A 303 -4.24 19.81 -5.39
N ILE A 304 -3.10 19.11 -5.33
CA ILE A 304 -2.33 18.69 -6.51
C ILE A 304 -2.72 17.27 -6.87
N THR A 305 -3.15 17.06 -8.11
CA THR A 305 -3.37 15.73 -8.69
C THR A 305 -3.28 15.80 -10.22
N ALA A 306 -3.81 14.82 -10.93
CA ALA A 306 -3.92 14.81 -12.38
C ALA A 306 -5.28 14.26 -12.85
N ASP A 307 -5.48 14.26 -14.17
CA ASP A 307 -6.69 13.81 -14.85
C ASP A 307 -7.98 14.46 -14.34
N ILE A 308 -7.90 15.72 -13.91
CA ILE A 308 -9.04 16.48 -13.39
C ILE A 308 -9.98 16.78 -14.56
N LYS A 309 -11.25 16.38 -14.43
CA LYS A 309 -12.29 16.67 -15.42
C LYS A 309 -12.80 18.08 -15.22
N TYR A 310 -13.43 18.63 -16.27
CA TYR A 310 -13.97 19.98 -16.25
C TYR A 310 -14.84 20.29 -15.04
N HIS A 311 -15.77 19.38 -14.68
CA HIS A 311 -16.67 19.58 -13.54
C HIS A 311 -15.99 19.48 -12.17
N ASP A 312 -14.92 18.69 -12.05
CA ASP A 312 -14.17 18.55 -10.79
C ASP A 312 -13.53 19.90 -10.39
N PHE A 313 -13.16 20.76 -11.36
CA PHE A 313 -12.71 22.13 -11.09
C PHE A 313 -13.81 23.01 -10.48
N PHE A 314 -15.08 22.82 -10.87
CA PHE A 314 -16.22 23.54 -10.28
C PHE A 314 -16.54 23.01 -8.89
N ASP A 315 -16.44 21.70 -8.72
CA ASP A 315 -16.73 21.04 -7.44
C ASP A 315 -15.78 21.49 -6.34
N ALA A 316 -14.63 22.09 -6.66
CA ALA A 316 -13.76 22.72 -5.67
C ALA A 316 -14.42 23.93 -4.98
N ASP A 317 -15.34 24.62 -5.67
CA ASP A 317 -16.21 25.68 -5.15
C ASP A 317 -15.49 26.71 -4.26
N ASN A 318 -14.39 27.28 -4.78
CA ASN A 318 -13.54 28.27 -4.08
C ASN A 318 -13.01 27.84 -2.69
N ALA A 319 -13.12 26.55 -2.34
CA ALA A 319 -12.63 26.02 -1.07
C ALA A 319 -11.11 25.91 -1.05
N LEU A 320 -10.52 25.54 -2.19
CA LEU A 320 -9.08 25.32 -2.38
C LEU A 320 -8.70 25.47 -3.85
N LEU A 321 -7.43 25.75 -4.13
CA LEU A 321 -6.88 25.80 -5.48
C LEU A 321 -6.69 24.39 -6.03
N MET A 322 -7.38 24.05 -7.12
CA MET A 322 -7.17 22.78 -7.84
C MET A 322 -5.99 22.91 -8.78
N VAL A 323 -5.12 21.90 -8.78
CA VAL A 323 -3.91 21.87 -9.59
C VAL A 323 -3.78 20.51 -10.26
N ASP A 324 -3.81 20.51 -11.59
CA ASP A 324 -3.57 19.37 -12.46
C ASP A 324 -2.14 19.44 -12.98
N ALA A 325 -1.27 18.60 -12.41
CA ALA A 325 0.17 18.59 -12.64
C ALA A 325 0.63 17.44 -13.56
N GLY A 326 -0.29 16.78 -14.26
CA GLY A 326 0.02 15.67 -15.17
C GLY A 326 0.15 14.31 -14.47
N HIS A 327 -0.39 13.25 -15.10
CA HIS A 327 -0.45 11.92 -14.50
C HIS A 327 0.93 11.30 -14.42
N PHE A 328 1.61 11.22 -15.56
CA PHE A 328 2.97 10.69 -15.64
C PHE A 328 3.93 11.51 -14.78
N GLU A 329 3.81 12.84 -14.83
CA GLU A 329 4.70 13.79 -14.17
C GLU A 329 4.60 13.70 -12.65
N THR A 330 3.41 13.50 -12.09
CA THR A 330 3.24 13.33 -10.64
C THR A 330 3.76 11.98 -10.13
N GLU A 331 3.73 10.93 -10.96
CA GLU A 331 4.10 9.58 -10.57
C GLU A 331 5.51 9.15 -10.97
N GLN A 332 6.23 9.92 -11.79
CA GLN A 332 7.55 9.56 -12.32
C GLN A 332 8.58 9.13 -11.26
N PHE A 333 8.44 9.63 -10.03
CA PHE A 333 9.30 9.29 -8.89
C PHE A 333 9.07 7.89 -8.31
N THR A 334 8.01 7.19 -8.71
CA THR A 334 7.71 5.82 -8.24
C THR A 334 8.83 4.85 -8.62
N LYS A 335 9.50 5.06 -9.76
CA LYS A 335 10.66 4.25 -10.15
C LYS A 335 11.79 4.35 -9.11
N GLU A 336 12.11 5.57 -8.67
CA GLU A 336 13.10 5.82 -7.61
C GLU A 336 12.67 5.19 -6.30
N LEU A 337 11.39 5.33 -5.92
CA LEU A 337 10.84 4.77 -4.70
C LEU A 337 11.01 3.25 -4.64
N ILE A 338 10.64 2.52 -5.69
CA ILE A 338 10.79 1.06 -5.76
C ILE A 338 12.26 0.67 -5.65
N ALA A 339 13.15 1.38 -6.35
CA ALA A 339 14.58 1.11 -6.26
C ALA A 339 15.16 1.39 -4.87
N ASP A 340 14.74 2.45 -4.20
CA ASP A 340 15.17 2.78 -2.85
C ASP A 340 14.76 1.68 -1.85
N ILE A 341 13.53 1.16 -1.96
CA ILE A 341 13.04 0.05 -1.14
C ILE A 341 13.92 -1.19 -1.33
N LEU A 342 14.18 -1.56 -2.59
CA LEU A 342 14.99 -2.73 -2.92
C LEU A 342 16.45 -2.55 -2.47
N ARG A 343 17.08 -1.41 -2.79
CA ARG A 343 18.49 -1.13 -2.45
C ARG A 343 18.72 -1.01 -0.96
N LYS A 344 17.76 -0.51 -0.19
CA LYS A 344 17.86 -0.46 1.27
C LYS A 344 17.95 -1.85 1.91
N LYS A 345 17.29 -2.85 1.31
CA LYS A 345 17.21 -4.22 1.83
C LYS A 345 18.21 -5.17 1.17
N ILE A 346 18.54 -4.93 -0.10
CA ILE A 346 19.51 -5.71 -0.89
C ILE A 346 20.44 -4.74 -1.66
N PRO A 347 21.45 -4.15 -1.00
CA PRO A 347 22.27 -3.08 -1.60
C PRO A 347 22.99 -3.43 -2.91
N ASN A 348 23.36 -4.71 -3.08
CA ASN A 348 24.11 -5.19 -4.25
C ASN A 348 23.23 -5.75 -5.38
N PHE A 349 21.90 -5.64 -5.27
CA PHE A 349 20.99 -6.18 -6.28
C PHE A 349 20.86 -5.25 -7.50
N ALA A 350 20.85 -5.83 -8.70
CA ALA A 350 20.85 -5.07 -9.95
C ALA A 350 19.44 -4.53 -10.28
N VAL A 351 19.19 -3.28 -9.86
CA VAL A 351 17.95 -2.54 -10.17
C VAL A 351 18.24 -1.50 -11.25
N LEU A 352 17.69 -1.72 -12.45
CA LEU A 352 17.78 -0.81 -13.59
C LEU A 352 16.49 -0.01 -13.76
N PHE A 353 16.59 1.22 -14.26
CA PHE A 353 15.45 2.00 -14.69
C PHE A 353 15.23 1.84 -16.19
N SER A 354 13.97 1.77 -16.60
CA SER A 354 13.60 1.87 -18.00
C SER A 354 13.87 3.28 -18.52
N GLU A 355 14.52 3.34 -19.69
CA GLU A 355 14.79 4.57 -20.45
C GLU A 355 13.68 4.86 -21.47
N VAL A 356 12.75 3.93 -21.65
CA VAL A 356 11.58 4.10 -22.53
C VAL A 356 10.67 5.18 -21.93
N ASN A 357 10.41 6.24 -22.70
CA ASN A 357 9.40 7.21 -22.34
C ASN A 357 8.01 6.63 -22.59
N THR A 358 7.26 6.38 -21.51
CA THR A 358 5.90 5.86 -21.56
C THR A 358 4.81 6.92 -21.40
N ASN A 359 5.19 8.21 -21.33
CA ASN A 359 4.21 9.28 -21.30
C ASN A 359 3.43 9.34 -22.62
N ALA A 360 2.17 8.95 -22.58
CA ALA A 360 1.28 8.97 -23.73
C ALA A 360 0.74 10.39 -24.03
N VAL A 361 0.95 11.36 -23.14
CA VAL A 361 0.43 12.72 -23.26
C VAL A 361 1.46 13.61 -23.96
N GLY A 362 1.07 14.19 -25.10
CA GLY A 362 1.87 15.17 -25.83
C GLY A 362 1.42 16.60 -25.52
N TYR A 363 2.40 17.50 -25.29
CA TYR A 363 2.16 18.92 -25.09
C TYR A 363 2.50 19.70 -26.37
N TYR A 364 1.60 20.58 -26.80
CA TYR A 364 1.81 21.45 -27.96
C TYR A 364 1.85 22.91 -27.52
N PHE A 365 2.97 23.58 -27.79
CA PHE A 365 3.19 25.01 -27.54
C PHE A 365 3.09 25.77 -28.86
N LYS A 366 2.46 26.95 -28.82
CA LYS A 366 2.33 27.85 -29.96
C LYS A 366 3.37 28.94 -29.94
#